data_AF-A0A8T2AMM2-F1
#
_entry.id   AF-A0A8T2AMM2-F1
#
_cell.length_a   1.000
_cell.length_b   1.000
_cell.length_c   1.000
_cell.angle_alpha   90.00
_cell.angle_beta   90.00
_cell.angle_gamma   90.00
#
_symmetry.space_group_name_H-M   'P 1'
#
loop_
_entity.id
_entity.type
_entity.pdbx_description
1 polymer ?
#
loop_
_entity_poly.entity_id
_entity_poly.type
_entity_poly.pdbx_seq_one_letter_code
_entity_poly.pdbx_strand_id
1 'polypeptide(L)'
;MLNKHINFLSLLLLALFAFPKSNALPIKDVYSLCKESGVVDFCLEQIGSNKYIVDARDFNDVFLIAISKFQIWVDIGVHESRSDHFRKVYSDPIRKPWLAVCEKKYEIASNNVNKAWEVGQKKSKSLTDRTQMSQLTEAGFEAVLDCDDEWTKDINHSQVSPFVFWYHDVRNLIKIIRVIIRRLNA
;
A
#
# COMPACT_ATOMS: atom_id res chain seq x y z
N MET A 1 41.57 -42.14 19.96
CA MET A 1 40.97 -41.72 18.66
C MET A 1 39.83 -40.70 18.84
N LEU A 2 39.92 -39.73 19.76
CA LEU A 2 38.82 -38.78 20.04
C LEU A 2 39.07 -37.34 19.50
N ASN A 3 40.30 -36.97 19.17
CA ASN A 3 40.64 -35.58 18.76
C ASN A 3 40.36 -35.24 17.28
N LYS A 4 39.99 -36.20 16.43
CA LYS A 4 39.69 -35.93 15.00
C LYS A 4 38.24 -35.51 14.74
N HIS A 5 37.30 -35.81 15.65
CA HIS A 5 35.88 -35.50 15.47
C HIS A 5 35.50 -34.08 15.89
N ILE A 6 36.27 -33.45 16.79
CA ILE A 6 35.99 -32.11 17.32
C ILE A 6 36.24 -31.02 16.25
N ASN A 7 37.28 -31.17 15.42
CA ASN A 7 37.53 -30.24 14.32
C ASN A 7 36.44 -30.29 13.23
N PHE A 8 35.83 -31.46 12.99
CA PHE A 8 34.77 -31.59 12.01
C PHE A 8 33.46 -30.94 12.46
N LEU A 9 33.11 -31.08 13.75
CA LEU A 9 31.94 -30.40 14.32
C LEU A 9 32.10 -28.88 14.34
N SER A 10 33.30 -28.37 14.63
CA SER A 10 33.59 -26.93 14.65
C SER A 10 33.50 -26.29 13.26
N LEU A 11 33.96 -26.99 12.21
CA LEU A 11 33.80 -26.55 10.81
C LEU A 11 32.35 -26.60 10.33
N LEU A 12 31.56 -27.60 10.78
CA LEU A 12 30.13 -27.69 10.45
C LEU A 12 29.31 -26.56 11.10
N LEU A 13 29.65 -26.18 12.34
CA LEU A 13 29.02 -25.08 13.06
C LEU A 13 29.32 -23.73 12.40
N LEU A 14 30.54 -23.51 11.90
CA LEU A 14 30.91 -22.30 11.16
C LEU A 14 30.20 -22.18 9.79
N ALA A 15 29.92 -23.30 9.12
CA ALA A 15 29.15 -23.32 7.87
C ALA A 15 27.65 -23.01 8.09
N LEU A 16 27.10 -23.30 9.28
CA LEU A 16 25.71 -23.00 9.64
C LEU A 16 25.48 -21.52 10.01
N PHE A 17 26.53 -20.76 10.34
CA PHE A 17 26.49 -19.31 10.55
C PHE A 17 26.86 -18.49 9.32
N ALA A 18 27.06 -19.13 8.16
CA ALA A 18 26.92 -18.45 6.89
C ALA A 18 25.43 -18.14 6.69
N PHE A 19 24.91 -17.17 7.45
CA PHE A 19 23.62 -16.58 7.18
C PHE A 19 23.64 -16.22 5.69
N PRO A 20 22.75 -16.77 4.85
CA PRO A 20 22.60 -16.21 3.53
C PRO A 20 22.28 -14.74 3.79
N LYS A 21 23.15 -13.83 3.34
CA LYS A 21 22.75 -12.43 3.22
C LYS A 21 21.40 -12.50 2.54
N SER A 22 20.35 -12.11 3.25
CA SER A 22 19.04 -11.95 2.64
C SER A 22 19.31 -11.21 1.34
N ASN A 23 18.92 -11.78 0.21
CA ASN A 23 19.07 -11.13 -1.09
C ASN A 23 18.09 -9.95 -1.07
N ALA A 24 18.45 -8.92 -0.33
CA ALA A 24 17.66 -7.71 -0.18
C ALA A 24 17.62 -7.07 -1.56
N LEU A 25 16.43 -6.59 -1.91
CA LEU A 25 16.21 -5.84 -3.12
C LEU A 25 17.20 -4.66 -3.13
N PRO A 26 18.04 -4.53 -4.16
CA PRO A 26 18.98 -3.42 -4.25
C PRO A 26 18.24 -2.09 -4.12
N ILE A 27 18.76 -1.17 -3.29
CA ILE A 27 18.10 0.13 -3.07
C ILE A 27 17.93 0.92 -4.39
N LYS A 28 18.86 0.75 -5.34
CA LYS A 28 18.76 1.32 -6.69
C LYS A 28 17.48 0.90 -7.42
N ASP A 29 16.95 -0.28 -7.14
CA ASP A 29 15.73 -0.79 -7.77
C ASP A 29 14.49 -0.12 -7.17
N VAL A 30 14.53 0.23 -5.88
CA VAL A 30 13.53 1.08 -5.21
C VAL A 30 13.57 2.51 -5.76
N TYR A 31 14.75 3.11 -5.92
CA TYR A 31 14.89 4.43 -6.56
C TYR A 31 14.35 4.42 -7.99
N SER A 32 14.68 3.38 -8.76
CA SER A 32 14.20 3.21 -10.13
C SER A 32 12.67 3.06 -10.17
N LEU A 33 12.10 2.29 -9.23
CA LEU A 33 10.64 2.19 -9.04
C LEU A 33 10.01 3.56 -8.78
N CYS A 34 10.58 4.34 -7.85
CA CYS A 34 10.07 5.67 -7.52
C CYS A 34 10.20 6.66 -8.67
N LYS A 35 11.22 6.54 -9.52
CA LYS A 35 11.35 7.32 -10.75
C LYS A 35 10.25 6.97 -11.75
N GLU A 36 9.97 5.69 -11.93
CA GLU A 36 8.91 5.23 -12.85
C GLU A 36 7.50 5.57 -12.41
N SER A 37 7.24 5.74 -11.09
CA SER A 37 5.92 6.11 -10.58
C SER A 37 5.56 7.58 -10.83
N GLY A 38 6.56 8.42 -11.14
CA GLY A 38 6.40 9.86 -11.34
C GLY A 38 6.09 10.65 -10.06
N VAL A 39 6.21 10.02 -8.89
CA VAL A 39 5.99 10.63 -7.56
C VAL A 39 7.19 10.34 -6.66
N VAL A 40 8.37 10.77 -7.11
CA VAL A 40 9.68 10.36 -6.55
C VAL A 40 9.77 10.64 -5.06
N ASP A 41 9.61 11.89 -4.64
CA ASP A 41 9.81 12.30 -3.24
C ASP A 41 8.85 11.58 -2.31
N PHE A 42 7.57 11.56 -2.66
CA PHE A 42 6.53 10.83 -1.93
C PHE A 42 6.82 9.32 -1.85
N CYS A 43 7.28 8.71 -2.95
CA CYS A 43 7.63 7.30 -2.98
C CYS A 43 8.83 6.98 -2.09
N LEU A 44 9.87 7.83 -2.11
CA LEU A 44 11.02 7.66 -1.24
C LEU A 44 10.65 7.84 0.22
N GLU A 45 9.79 8.80 0.54
CA GLU A 45 9.29 9.01 1.90
C GLU A 45 8.46 7.81 2.41
N GLN A 46 7.49 7.35 1.62
CA GLN A 46 6.55 6.33 2.08
C GLN A 46 7.11 4.90 1.99
N ILE A 47 7.95 4.63 0.99
CA ILE A 47 8.50 3.30 0.69
C ILE A 47 9.99 3.23 0.99
N GLY A 48 10.77 4.16 0.43
CA GLY A 48 12.24 4.17 0.56
C GLY A 48 12.75 4.37 1.98
N SER A 49 12.02 5.11 2.82
CA SER A 49 12.32 5.32 4.24
C SER A 49 11.60 4.34 5.16
N ASN A 50 10.82 3.39 4.62
CA ASN A 50 10.14 2.40 5.44
C ASN A 50 11.16 1.45 6.09
N LYS A 51 11.12 1.28 7.42
CA LYS A 51 12.08 0.42 8.14
C LYS A 51 12.13 -1.03 7.64
N TYR A 52 11.08 -1.53 6.99
CA TYR A 52 11.03 -2.89 6.45
C TYR A 52 11.60 -2.99 5.02
N ILE A 53 11.91 -1.88 4.35
CA ILE A 53 12.45 -1.90 2.98
C ILE A 53 13.85 -2.52 2.91
N VAL A 54 14.63 -2.39 3.99
CA VAL A 54 15.99 -2.96 4.09
C VAL A 54 15.98 -4.49 4.09
N ASP A 55 14.85 -5.09 4.50
CA ASP A 55 14.63 -6.54 4.54
C ASP A 55 13.81 -7.05 3.36
N ALA A 56 13.30 -6.16 2.50
CA ALA A 56 12.50 -6.52 1.35
C ALA A 56 13.35 -7.34 0.36
N ARG A 57 12.91 -8.54 0.00
CA ARG A 57 13.66 -9.45 -0.88
C ARG A 57 13.35 -9.24 -2.36
N ASP A 58 12.13 -8.78 -2.64
CA ASP A 58 11.61 -8.61 -3.99
C ASP A 58 10.49 -7.57 -4.03
N PHE A 59 9.92 -7.37 -5.22
CA PHE A 59 8.79 -6.46 -5.40
C PHE A 59 7.47 -6.93 -4.75
N ASN A 60 7.35 -8.20 -4.32
CA ASN A 60 6.18 -8.61 -3.53
C ASN A 60 6.28 -8.02 -2.12
N ASP A 61 7.47 -8.05 -1.51
CA ASP A 61 7.70 -7.40 -0.21
C ASP A 61 7.45 -5.87 -0.31
N VAL A 62 7.88 -5.23 -1.41
CA VAL A 62 7.61 -3.81 -1.66
C VAL A 62 6.11 -3.54 -1.90
N PHE A 63 5.40 -4.43 -2.60
CA PHE A 63 3.94 -4.35 -2.76
C PHE A 63 3.25 -4.37 -1.39
N LEU A 64 3.63 -5.29 -0.50
CA LEU A 64 3.06 -5.39 0.83
C LEU A 64 3.25 -4.11 1.65
N ILE A 65 4.44 -3.48 1.56
CA ILE A 65 4.68 -2.18 2.18
C ILE A 65 3.73 -1.11 1.62
N ALA A 66 3.64 -0.99 0.29
CA ALA A 66 2.85 0.03 -0.38
C ALA A 66 1.33 -0.14 -0.13
N ILE A 67 0.81 -1.35 -0.25
CA ILE A 67 -0.62 -1.64 -0.03
C ILE A 67 -1.00 -1.48 1.45
N SER A 68 -0.09 -1.78 2.41
CA SER A 68 -0.34 -1.50 3.82
C SER A 68 -0.38 0.01 4.11
N LYS A 69 0.44 0.82 3.43
CA LYS A 69 0.34 2.28 3.51
C LYS A 69 -0.99 2.80 2.92
N PHE A 70 -1.44 2.20 1.82
CA PHE A 70 -2.74 2.51 1.23
C PHE A 70 -3.85 2.21 2.25
N GLN A 71 -3.83 1.01 2.83
CA GLN A 71 -4.81 0.57 3.82
C GLN A 71 -4.93 1.56 4.99
N ILE A 72 -3.81 2.05 5.53
CA ILE A 72 -3.80 3.03 6.62
C ILE A 72 -4.60 4.29 6.25
N TRP A 73 -4.37 4.87 5.08
CA TRP A 73 -5.07 6.09 4.67
C TRP A 73 -6.56 5.88 4.42
N VAL A 74 -6.92 4.71 3.90
CA VAL A 74 -8.32 4.35 3.71
C VAL A 74 -9.02 4.12 5.04
N ASP A 75 -8.37 3.44 6.00
CA ASP A 75 -8.94 3.19 7.32
C ASP A 75 -9.10 4.48 8.13
N ILE A 76 -8.19 5.45 7.96
CA ILE A 76 -8.37 6.80 8.51
C ILE A 76 -9.62 7.45 7.90
N GLY A 77 -9.82 7.40 6.59
CA GLY A 77 -11.03 7.94 5.96
C GLY A 77 -12.33 7.26 6.43
N VAL A 78 -12.31 5.95 6.66
CA VAL A 78 -13.43 5.23 7.30
C VAL A 78 -13.68 5.74 8.71
N HIS A 79 -12.63 5.89 9.53
CA HIS A 79 -12.74 6.34 10.91
C HIS A 79 -13.31 7.76 10.99
N GLU A 80 -12.73 8.68 10.23
CA GLU A 80 -13.06 10.09 10.26
C GLU A 80 -14.49 10.34 9.76
N SER A 81 -14.91 9.69 8.66
CA SER A 81 -16.28 9.82 8.12
C SER A 81 -17.37 9.39 9.11
N ARG A 82 -17.04 8.47 10.03
CA ARG A 82 -17.97 7.94 11.04
C ARG A 82 -17.92 8.68 12.37
N SER A 83 -16.93 9.55 12.57
CA SER A 83 -16.76 10.24 13.85
C SER A 83 -17.94 11.20 14.12
N ASP A 84 -18.33 11.31 15.39
CA ASP A 84 -19.41 12.22 15.81
C ASP A 84 -19.08 13.67 15.46
N HIS A 85 -17.80 14.03 15.52
CA HIS A 85 -17.32 15.35 15.14
C HIS A 85 -17.60 15.64 13.65
N PHE A 86 -17.14 14.78 12.73
CA PHE A 86 -17.40 14.95 11.30
C PHE A 86 -18.88 15.00 10.99
N ARG A 87 -19.65 14.06 11.55
CA ARG A 87 -21.10 13.98 11.32
C ARG A 87 -21.83 15.23 11.79
N LYS A 88 -21.39 15.84 12.89
CA LYS A 88 -21.94 17.11 13.36
C LYS A 88 -21.56 18.27 12.44
N VAL A 89 -20.31 18.37 12.02
CA VAL A 89 -19.81 19.44 11.12
C VAL A 89 -20.52 19.41 9.76
N TYR A 90 -20.77 18.22 9.21
CA TYR A 90 -21.37 18.03 7.88
C TYR A 90 -22.82 17.52 7.96
N SER A 91 -23.58 18.02 8.93
CA SER A 91 -24.96 17.57 9.19
C SER A 91 -26.05 18.28 8.36
N ASP A 92 -25.68 19.31 7.58
CA ASP A 92 -26.63 20.06 6.76
C ASP A 92 -27.19 19.20 5.61
N PRO A 93 -28.37 19.57 5.06
CA PRO A 93 -29.07 18.76 4.06
C PRO A 93 -28.29 18.49 2.77
N ILE A 94 -27.26 19.30 2.46
CA ILE A 94 -26.45 19.17 1.25
C ILE A 94 -25.27 18.22 1.50
N ARG A 95 -24.49 18.46 2.56
CA ARG A 95 -23.26 17.69 2.84
C ARG A 95 -23.52 16.35 3.54
N LYS A 96 -24.62 16.21 4.27
CA LYS A 96 -24.97 14.94 4.95
C LYS A 96 -25.10 13.76 3.96
N PRO A 97 -25.82 13.90 2.83
CA PRO A 97 -25.82 12.87 1.79
C PRO A 97 -24.43 12.54 1.23
N TRP A 98 -23.59 13.56 0.98
CA TRP A 98 -22.24 13.35 0.44
C TRP A 98 -21.36 12.58 1.43
N LEU A 99 -21.45 12.91 2.73
CA LEU A 99 -20.76 12.17 3.79
C LEU A 99 -21.17 10.71 3.83
N ALA A 100 -22.46 10.41 3.67
CA ALA A 100 -22.94 9.03 3.63
C ALA A 100 -22.41 8.24 2.42
N VAL A 101 -22.25 8.90 1.26
CA VAL A 101 -21.58 8.29 0.09
C VAL A 101 -20.12 8.01 0.42
N CYS A 102 -19.40 8.99 0.95
CA CYS A 102 -17.99 8.83 1.32
C CYS A 102 -17.76 7.72 2.34
N GLU A 103 -18.59 7.63 3.40
CA GLU A 103 -18.54 6.54 4.38
C GLU A 103 -18.60 5.17 3.70
N LYS A 104 -19.61 4.96 2.85
CA LYS A 104 -19.76 3.71 2.09
C LYS A 104 -18.58 3.43 1.15
N LYS A 105 -18.08 4.47 0.49
CA LYS A 105 -16.99 4.34 -0.48
C LYS A 105 -15.65 4.00 0.18
N TYR A 106 -15.34 4.63 1.30
CA TYR A 106 -14.15 4.28 2.10
C TYR A 106 -14.23 2.87 2.69
N GLU A 107 -15.42 2.39 3.08
CA GLU A 107 -15.60 0.98 3.49
C GLU A 107 -15.32 0.00 2.33
N ILE A 108 -15.84 0.29 1.14
CA ILE A 108 -15.57 -0.51 -0.07
C ILE A 108 -14.07 -0.50 -0.37
N ALA A 109 -13.43 0.67 -0.28
CA ALA A 109 -12.01 0.80 -0.47
C ALA A 109 -11.22 -0.06 0.53
N SER A 110 -11.55 0.03 1.82
CA SER A 110 -10.85 -0.68 2.90
C SER A 110 -10.92 -2.19 2.67
N ASN A 111 -12.11 -2.70 2.33
CA ASN A 111 -12.31 -4.11 2.03
C ASN A 111 -11.52 -4.59 0.80
N ASN A 112 -11.48 -3.80 -0.27
CA ASN A 112 -10.75 -4.17 -1.48
C ASN A 112 -9.23 -4.14 -1.27
N VAL A 113 -8.72 -3.10 -0.62
CA VAL A 113 -7.29 -2.95 -0.32
C VAL A 113 -6.82 -4.06 0.62
N ASN A 114 -7.62 -4.43 1.62
CA ASN A 114 -7.33 -5.55 2.52
C ASN A 114 -7.23 -6.86 1.74
N LYS A 115 -8.20 -7.16 0.86
CA LYS A 115 -8.14 -8.35 0.00
C LYS A 115 -6.93 -8.33 -0.94
N ALA A 116 -6.56 -7.16 -1.48
CA ALA A 116 -5.37 -7.03 -2.30
C ALA A 116 -4.10 -7.39 -1.50
N TRP A 117 -4.03 -6.96 -0.25
CA TRP A 117 -2.97 -7.35 0.68
C TRP A 117 -2.97 -8.85 0.98
N GLU A 118 -4.12 -9.47 1.24
CA GLU A 118 -4.26 -10.92 1.44
C GLU A 118 -3.76 -11.72 0.24
N VAL A 119 -4.09 -11.30 -0.99
CA VAL A 119 -3.58 -11.92 -2.20
C VAL A 119 -2.07 -11.71 -2.33
N GLY A 120 -1.57 -10.50 -2.05
CA GLY A 120 -0.14 -10.19 -2.06
C GLY A 120 0.67 -11.02 -1.06
N GLN A 121 0.09 -11.35 0.09
CA GLN A 121 0.75 -12.19 1.11
C GLN A 121 1.05 -13.60 0.62
N LYS A 122 0.31 -14.11 -0.37
CA LYS A 122 0.61 -15.39 -1.00
C LYS A 122 1.98 -15.39 -1.69
N LYS A 123 2.51 -14.20 -2.04
CA LYS A 123 3.77 -14.01 -2.79
C LYS A 123 3.84 -14.89 -4.04
N SER A 124 2.68 -15.06 -4.65
CA SER A 124 2.49 -15.94 -5.79
C SER A 124 3.10 -15.32 -7.04
N LYS A 125 3.76 -16.15 -7.85
CA LYS A 125 4.23 -15.75 -9.19
C LYS A 125 3.14 -15.92 -10.25
N SER A 126 1.94 -16.37 -9.85
CA SER A 126 0.81 -16.57 -10.76
C SER A 126 0.33 -15.24 -11.34
N LEU A 127 0.11 -15.22 -12.66
CA LEU A 127 -0.54 -14.10 -13.34
C LEU A 127 -1.95 -13.83 -12.79
N THR A 128 -2.67 -14.87 -12.36
CA THR A 128 -4.02 -14.73 -11.77
C THR A 128 -3.97 -13.94 -10.47
N ASP A 129 -3.08 -14.28 -9.55
CA ASP A 129 -2.97 -13.56 -8.26
C ASP A 129 -2.51 -12.12 -8.50
N ARG A 130 -1.57 -11.87 -9.42
CA ARG A 130 -1.11 -10.51 -9.76
C ARG A 130 -2.18 -9.66 -10.43
N THR A 131 -2.99 -10.27 -11.29
CA THR A 131 -4.16 -9.62 -11.89
C THR A 131 -5.18 -9.26 -10.81
N GLN A 132 -5.42 -10.18 -9.88
CA GLN A 132 -6.32 -9.95 -8.75
C GLN A 132 -5.81 -8.83 -7.82
N MET A 133 -4.51 -8.80 -7.51
CA MET A 133 -3.89 -7.70 -6.76
C MET A 133 -4.13 -6.36 -7.45
N SER A 134 -3.94 -6.29 -8.77
CA SER A 134 -4.19 -5.10 -9.55
C SER A 134 -5.65 -4.67 -9.48
N GLN A 135 -6.58 -5.57 -9.80
CA GLN A 135 -8.02 -5.27 -9.84
C GLN A 135 -8.55 -4.80 -8.48
N LEU A 136 -8.13 -5.45 -7.40
CA LEU A 136 -8.54 -5.09 -6.05
C LEU A 136 -7.95 -3.74 -5.61
N THR A 137 -6.68 -3.48 -5.92
CA THR A 137 -6.06 -2.18 -5.61
C THR A 137 -6.74 -1.05 -6.39
N GLU A 138 -7.00 -1.26 -7.68
CA GLU A 138 -7.74 -0.29 -8.52
C GLU A 138 -9.14 -0.05 -7.99
N ALA A 139 -9.90 -1.11 -7.69
CA ALA A 139 -11.25 -0.96 -7.12
C ALA A 139 -11.24 -0.22 -5.77
N GLY A 140 -10.15 -0.36 -4.99
CA GLY A 140 -9.94 0.43 -3.78
C GLY A 140 -9.73 1.92 -4.08
N PHE A 141 -8.88 2.24 -5.05
CA PHE A 141 -8.62 3.60 -5.48
C PHE A 141 -9.85 4.28 -6.09
N GLU A 142 -10.54 3.62 -7.01
CA GLU A 142 -11.75 4.15 -7.66
C GLU A 142 -12.85 4.45 -6.64
N ALA A 143 -12.99 3.62 -5.60
CA ALA A 143 -13.94 3.92 -4.53
C ALA A 143 -13.55 5.20 -3.76
N VAL A 144 -12.27 5.43 -3.46
CA VAL A 144 -11.82 6.68 -2.83
C VAL A 144 -12.05 7.88 -3.76
N LEU A 145 -11.79 7.73 -5.07
CA LEU A 145 -12.06 8.75 -6.07
C LEU A 145 -13.56 9.10 -6.15
N ASP A 146 -14.45 8.11 -6.14
CA ASP A 146 -15.90 8.33 -6.16
C ASP A 146 -16.39 9.20 -4.98
N CYS A 147 -15.73 9.12 -3.82
CA CYS A 147 -16.02 10.02 -2.70
C CYS A 147 -15.58 11.46 -3.00
N ASP A 148 -14.38 11.63 -3.54
CA ASP A 148 -13.85 12.96 -3.88
C ASP A 148 -14.68 13.63 -4.99
N ASP A 149 -15.07 12.87 -6.00
CA ASP A 149 -15.95 13.31 -7.09
C ASP A 149 -17.34 13.69 -6.56
N GLU A 150 -17.92 12.91 -5.65
CA GLU A 150 -19.20 13.24 -5.01
C GLU A 150 -19.11 14.54 -4.22
N TRP A 151 -17.97 14.81 -3.57
CA TRP A 151 -17.77 16.03 -2.79
C TRP A 151 -17.52 17.27 -3.67
N THR A 152 -16.95 17.07 -4.85
CA THR A 152 -16.53 18.14 -5.76
C THR A 152 -17.50 18.37 -6.92
N LYS A 153 -18.59 17.59 -7.01
CA LYS A 153 -19.57 17.67 -8.10
C LYS A 153 -20.31 19.01 -8.20
N ASP A 154 -20.46 19.74 -7.09
CA ASP A 154 -21.17 21.01 -7.08
C ASP A 154 -20.19 22.17 -7.26
N ILE A 155 -20.11 22.65 -8.50
CA ILE A 155 -19.23 23.77 -8.90
C ILE A 155 -19.60 25.07 -8.16
N ASN A 156 -20.87 25.24 -7.77
CA ASN A 156 -21.32 26.43 -7.04
C ASN A 156 -20.97 26.37 -5.55
N HIS A 157 -20.70 25.18 -5.04
CA HIS A 157 -20.19 24.94 -3.69
C HIS A 157 -18.81 24.30 -3.78
N SER A 158 -17.91 24.92 -4.55
CA SER A 158 -16.47 24.61 -4.66
C SER A 158 -15.82 24.60 -3.27
N GLN A 159 -16.04 23.52 -2.53
CA GLN A 159 -15.45 23.23 -1.24
C GLN A 159 -14.43 22.13 -1.45
N VAL A 160 -13.28 22.34 -0.82
CA VAL A 160 -12.26 21.30 -0.74
C VAL A 160 -12.87 20.12 0.02
N SER A 161 -12.78 18.93 -0.58
CA SER A 161 -13.18 17.68 0.06
C SER A 161 -12.46 17.55 1.41
N PRO A 162 -13.16 17.23 2.51
CA PRO A 162 -12.52 17.00 3.79
C PRO A 162 -11.66 15.72 3.76
N PHE A 163 -11.78 14.92 2.71
CA PHE A 163 -10.99 13.73 2.44
C PHE A 163 -9.79 14.00 1.52
N VAL A 164 -9.60 15.23 1.02
CA VAL A 164 -8.63 15.58 -0.03
C VAL A 164 -7.20 15.15 0.30
N PHE A 165 -6.82 15.25 1.57
CA PHE A 165 -5.48 14.89 2.02
C PHE A 165 -5.23 13.38 1.82
N TRP A 166 -6.15 12.54 2.31
CA TRP A 166 -6.05 11.09 2.16
C TRP A 166 -6.22 10.66 0.70
N TYR A 167 -7.09 11.33 -0.05
CA TYR A 167 -7.24 11.10 -1.49
C TYR A 167 -5.91 11.29 -2.23
N HIS A 168 -5.18 12.38 -1.97
CA HIS A 168 -3.92 12.64 -2.65
C HIS A 168 -2.84 11.61 -2.32
N ASP A 169 -2.75 11.19 -1.05
CA ASP A 169 -1.80 10.16 -0.64
C ASP A 169 -2.14 8.81 -1.27
N VAL A 170 -3.41 8.42 -1.26
CA VAL A 170 -3.93 7.23 -1.94
C VAL A 170 -3.66 7.30 -3.46
N ARG A 171 -3.87 8.45 -4.08
CA ARG A 171 -3.58 8.70 -5.51
C ARG A 171 -2.10 8.56 -5.84
N ASN A 172 -1.21 8.96 -4.95
CA ASN A 172 0.23 8.79 -5.16
C ASN A 172 0.65 7.33 -4.92
N LEU A 173 0.07 6.66 -3.93
CA LEU A 173 0.32 5.24 -3.67
C LEU A 173 -0.14 4.33 -4.82
N ILE A 174 -1.31 4.57 -5.43
CA ILE A 174 -1.76 3.76 -6.57
C ILE A 174 -0.79 3.84 -7.76
N LYS A 175 -0.19 5.01 -8.02
CA LYS A 175 0.85 5.15 -9.06
C LYS A 175 2.06 4.27 -8.77
N ILE A 176 2.50 4.22 -7.51
CA ILE A 176 3.61 3.36 -7.08
C ILE A 176 3.23 1.89 -7.25
N ILE A 177 2.06 1.49 -6.75
CA ILE A 177 1.59 0.09 -6.79
C ILE A 177 1.42 -0.42 -8.21
N ARG A 178 0.88 0.39 -9.14
CA ARG A 178 0.79 0.05 -10.57
C ARG A 178 2.16 -0.31 -11.15
N VAL A 179 3.21 0.45 -10.81
CA VAL A 179 4.58 0.13 -11.26
C VAL A 179 5.09 -1.16 -10.61
N ILE A 180 4.86 -1.35 -9.31
CA ILE A 180 5.25 -2.58 -8.61
C ILE A 180 4.63 -3.81 -9.30
N ILE A 181 3.32 -3.79 -9.56
CA ILE A 181 2.60 -4.90 -10.21
C ILE A 181 3.13 -5.15 -11.63
N ARG A 182 3.39 -4.08 -12.40
CA ARG A 182 4.02 -4.20 -13.72
C ARG A 182 5.39 -4.87 -13.65
N ARG A 183 6.23 -4.50 -12.67
CA ARG A 183 7.54 -5.13 -12.46
C ARG A 183 7.44 -6.58 -11.98
N LEU A 184 6.39 -6.93 -11.27
CA LEU A 184 6.10 -8.32 -10.95
C LEU A 184 5.74 -9.13 -12.20
N ASN A 185 5.01 -8.55 -13.14
CA ASN A 185 4.58 -9.20 -14.39
C ASN A 185 5.65 -9.27 -15.50
N ALA A 186 6.78 -8.58 -15.34
CA ALA A 186 7.92 -8.66 -16.25
C ALA A 186 8.76 -9.93 -16.00
#